data_AF-A0A960DTZ3-F1
#
_entry.id   AF-A0A960DTZ3-F1
#
_cell.length_a   1.000
_cell.length_b   1.000
_cell.length_c   1.000
_cell.angle_alpha   90.00
_cell.angle_beta   90.00
_cell.angle_gamma   90.00
#
_symmetry.space_group_name_H-M   'P 1'
#
loop_
_entity.id
_entity.type
_entity.pdbx_description
1 polymer ?
#
loop_
_entity_poly.entity_id
_entity_poly.type
_entity_poly.pdbx_seq_one_letter_code
_entity_poly.pdbx_strand_id
1 'polypeptide(L)' 'VEELGLLKMDFLGLRNLDVISDAIDLIKRFRGIDLDIDAISLDDPTTLEMLCRGDSIGVFQLEGGAMRSLMR' A
#
# COMPACT_ATOMS: atom_id res chain seq x y z
N VAL A 1 -28.19 14.85 8.66
CA VAL A 1 -26.90 15.51 8.98
C VAL A 1 -26.32 16.19 7.75
N GLU A 2 -26.27 15.55 6.58
CA GLU A 2 -25.91 16.20 5.30
C GLU A 2 -26.92 17.27 4.82
N GLU A 3 -28.23 17.04 4.97
CA GLU A 3 -29.28 18.01 4.57
C GLU A 3 -29.31 19.30 5.42
N LEU A 4 -28.54 19.37 6.51
CA LEU A 4 -28.46 20.54 7.40
C LEU A 4 -27.31 21.50 7.03
N GLY A 5 -26.57 21.23 5.94
CA GLY A 5 -25.42 22.04 5.53
C GLY A 5 -24.20 21.92 6.45
N LEU A 6 -24.12 20.86 7.24
CA LEU A 6 -23.00 20.59 8.14
C LEU A 6 -21.87 19.86 7.42
N LEU A 7 -20.63 20.27 7.69
CA LEU A 7 -19.44 19.60 7.19
C LEU A 7 -19.35 18.19 7.80
N LYS A 8 -19.43 17.17 6.95
CA LYS A 8 -19.17 15.78 7.32
C LYS A 8 -17.72 15.46 6.99
N MET A 9 -16.99 14.95 7.98
CA MET A 9 -15.65 14.41 7.81
C MET A 9 -15.67 12.93 8.16
N ASP A 10 -15.12 12.12 7.27
CA ASP A 10 -14.94 10.69 7.49
C ASP A 10 -13.46 10.42 7.80
N PHE A 11 -13.17 9.96 9.02
CA PHE A 11 -11.85 9.49 9.41
C PHE A 11 -11.82 7.98 9.25
N LEU A 12 -11.03 7.49 8.29
CA LEU A 12 -10.89 6.07 8.01
C LEU A 12 -9.63 5.51 8.67
N GLY A 13 -9.80 4.52 9.54
CA GLY A 13 -8.69 3.73 10.07
C GLY A 13 -8.32 2.60 9.11
N LEU A 14 -7.30 2.81 8.28
CA LEU A 14 -6.87 1.83 7.30
C LEU A 14 -5.68 1.02 7.83
N ARG A 15 -5.91 -0.28 8.09
CA ARG A 15 -4.87 -1.20 8.61
C ARG A 15 -3.64 -1.33 7.70
N ASN A 16 -3.78 -1.09 6.40
CA ASN A 16 -2.65 -1.16 5.48
C ASN A 16 -1.63 -0.04 5.76
N LEU A 17 -2.04 1.10 6.31
CA LEU A 17 -1.15 2.19 6.69
C LEU A 17 -0.28 1.78 7.89
N ASP A 18 -0.85 1.07 8.87
CA ASP A 18 -0.09 0.52 10.01
C ASP A 18 0.98 -0.46 9.51
N VAL A 19 0.62 -1.36 8.58
CA VAL A 19 1.56 -2.32 7.99
C VAL A 19 2.70 -1.61 7.25
N ILE A 20 2.41 -0.55 6.49
CA ILE A 20 3.44 0.24 5.80
C ILE A 20 4.36 0.92 6.82
N SER A 21 3.80 1.55 7.87
CA SER A 21 4.58 2.20 8.93
C SER A 21 5.53 1.21 9.61
N ASP A 22 5.04 0.04 10.00
CA ASP A 22 5.85 -1.01 10.61
C ASP A 22 6.98 -1.47 9.67
N ALA A 23 6.69 -1.61 8.37
CA ALA A 23 7.70 -2.00 7.39
C ALA A 23 8.84 -0.97 7.29
N ILE A 24 8.52 0.32 7.29
CA ILE A 24 9.51 1.41 7.24
C ILE A 24 10.37 1.40 8.51
N ASP A 25 9.75 1.24 9.69
CA ASP A 25 10.47 1.15 10.96
C ASP A 25 11.43 -0.04 11.01
N LEU A 26 11.01 -1.19 10.47
CA LEU A 26 11.86 -2.37 10.35
C LEU A 26 13.01 -2.15 9.38
N ILE A 27 12.77 -1.51 8.22
CA ILE A 27 13.82 -1.15 7.25
C ILE A 27 14.87 -0.24 7.90
N LYS A 28 14.42 0.80 8.63
CA LYS A 28 15.31 1.71 9.35
C LYS A 28 16.11 0.99 10.42
N ARG A 29 15.46 0.15 11.23
CA ARG A 29 16.10 -0.61 12.31
C ARG A 29 17.16 -1.58 11.83
N PHE A 30 16.88 -2.33 10.77
CA PHE A 30 17.74 -3.44 10.34
C PHE A 30 18.68 -3.09 9.20
N ARG A 31 18.36 -2.09 8.38
CA ARG A 31 19.19 -1.65 7.26
C ARG A 31 19.77 -0.25 7.43
N GLY A 32 19.34 0.51 8.43
CA GLY A 32 19.79 1.88 8.65
C GLY A 32 19.31 2.87 7.56
N ILE A 33 18.33 2.47 6.75
CA ILE A 33 17.81 3.28 5.65
C ILE A 33 16.63 4.09 6.18
N ASP A 34 16.72 5.41 6.09
CA ASP A 34 15.58 6.31 6.35
C ASP A 34 14.80 6.49 5.05
N LEU A 35 13.63 5.86 4.96
CA LEU A 35 12.85 5.77 3.75
C LEU A 35 11.65 6.72 3.82
N ASP A 36 11.54 7.59 2.81
CA ASP A 36 10.39 8.46 2.60
C ASP A 36 9.41 7.80 1.62
N ILE A 37 8.25 7.39 2.13
CA ILE A 37 7.22 6.69 1.37
C ILE A 37 6.59 7.56 0.28
N ASP A 38 6.48 8.87 0.52
CA ASP A 38 5.85 9.82 -0.39
C ASP A 38 6.76 10.16 -1.59
N ALA A 39 8.05 9.86 -1.48
CA ALA A 39 9.07 10.09 -2.50
C ALA A 39 9.41 8.85 -3.35
N ILE A 40 8.79 7.69 -3.09
CA ILE A 40 9.07 6.46 -3.86
C ILE A 40 8.62 6.62 -5.32
N SER A 41 9.49 6.21 -6.25
CA SER A 41 9.14 6.14 -7.67
C SER A 41 8.03 5.11 -7.92
N LEU A 42 7.01 5.49 -8.68
CA LEU A 42 5.94 4.58 -9.09
C LEU A 42 6.32 3.68 -10.26
N ASP A 43 7.47 3.95 -10.90
CA ASP A 43 7.95 3.23 -12.09
C ASP A 43 9.05 2.21 -11.77
N ASP A 44 9.09 1.67 -10.55
CA ASP A 44 10.09 0.67 -10.16
C ASP A 44 9.91 -0.64 -10.96
N PRO A 45 10.86 -1.03 -11.83
CA PRO A 45 10.70 -2.20 -12.69
C PRO A 45 10.55 -3.50 -11.89
N THR A 46 11.23 -3.61 -10.75
CA THR A 46 11.20 -4.83 -9.93
C THR A 46 9.80 -5.06 -9.35
N THR A 47 9.17 -4.00 -8.85
CA THR A 47 7.80 -4.02 -8.32
C THR A 47 6.81 -4.34 -9.44
N LEU A 48 6.95 -3.73 -10.61
CA LEU A 48 6.07 -3.98 -11.75
C LEU A 48 6.20 -5.43 -12.26
N GLU A 49 7.41 -5.97 -12.36
CA GLU A 49 7.64 -7.37 -12.74
C GLU A 49 7.02 -8.36 -11.74
N MET A 50 7.14 -8.09 -10.44
CA MET A 50 6.49 -8.89 -9.39
C MET A 50 4.96 -8.91 -9.58
N LEU A 51 4.36 -7.74 -9.85
CA LEU A 51 2.93 -7.60 -10.10
C LEU A 51 2.50 -8.35 -11.38
N CYS A 52 3.24 -8.23 -12.49
CA CYS A 52 2.94 -8.96 -13.73
C CYS A 52 3.01 -10.49 -13.58
N ARG A 53 3.77 -11.01 -12.62
CA ARG A 53 3.79 -12.46 -12.31
C ARG A 53 2.59 -12.90 -11.47
N GLY A 54 1.81 -11.95 -10.95
CA GLY A 54 0.74 -12.20 -9.98
C GLY A 54 1.30 -12.58 -8.60
N ASP A 55 2.52 -12.17 -8.28
CA ASP A 55 3.18 -12.41 -6.99
C ASP A 55 2.76 -11.34 -5.98
N SER A 56 1.45 -11.23 -5.73
CA SER A 56 0.83 -10.13 -4.96
C SER A 56 0.13 -10.58 -3.68
N ILE A 57 0.50 -11.74 -3.11
CA ILE A 57 0.01 -12.14 -1.77
C ILE A 57 0.47 -11.10 -0.76
N GLY A 58 -0.45 -10.56 0.04
CA GLY A 58 -0.16 -9.50 1.01
C GLY A 58 -0.07 -8.09 0.40
N VAL A 59 -0.26 -7.93 -0.92
CA VAL A 59 -0.36 -6.62 -1.57
C VAL A 59 -1.79 -6.13 -1.50
N PHE A 60 -1.99 -4.97 -0.89
CA PHE A 60 -3.31 -4.38 -0.68
C PHE A 60 -4.12 -4.32 -1.99
N GLN A 61 -5.39 -4.72 -1.93
CA GLN A 61 -6.34 -4.85 -3.06
C GLN A 61 -6.00 -5.89 -4.14
N LEU A 62 -4.76 -6.41 -4.20
CA LEU A 62 -4.28 -7.27 -5.28
C LEU A 62 -4.08 -8.74 -4.89
N GLU A 63 -4.42 -9.13 -3.66
CA GLU A 63 -4.19 -10.48 -3.14
C GLU A 63 -5.15 -11.55 -3.72
N GLY A 64 -6.36 -11.15 -4.13
CA GLY A 64 -7.42 -12.08 -4.54
C GLY A 64 -7.03 -12.92 -5.76
N GLY A 65 -7.39 -14.21 -5.77
CA GLY A 65 -6.99 -15.15 -6.83
C GLY A 65 -7.43 -14.72 -8.24
N ALA A 66 -8.63 -14.13 -8.37
CA ALA A 66 -9.09 -13.57 -9.64
C ALA A 66 -8.25 -12.36 -10.08
N MET A 67 -7.90 -11.47 -9.15
CA MET A 67 -7.06 -10.31 -9.43
C MET A 67 -5.66 -10.72 -9.87
N ARG A 68 -5.05 -11.65 -9.15
CA ARG A 68 -3.75 -12.25 -9.49
C ARG A 68 -3.73 -12.91 -10.87
N SER A 69 -4.86 -13.48 -11.28
CA SER A 69 -4.98 -14.10 -12.60
C SER A 69 -5.20 -13.09 -13.72
N LEU A 70 -5.80 -11.93 -13.42
CA LEU A 70 -5.95 -10.83 -14.38
C LEU A 70 -4.61 -10.11 -14.67
N MET A 71 -3.70 -10.11 -13.70
CA MET A 71 -2.41 -9.42 -13.81
C MET A 71 -1.35 -10.20 -14.62
N ARG A 72 -1.54 -11.51 -14.81
CA ARG A 72 -0.67 -12.39 -15.60
C ARG A 72 -1.10 -12.43 -17.06
#